data_AF-A0A167CSM0-F1
#
_entry.id   AF-A0A167CSM0-F1
#
_cell.length_a   1.000
_cell.length_b   1.000
_cell.length_c   1.000
_cell.angle_alpha   90.00
_cell.angle_beta   90.00
_cell.angle_gamma   90.00
#
_symmetry.space_group_name_H-M   'P 1'
#
loop_
_entity.id
_entity.type
_entity.pdbx_description
1 polymer ?
#
loop_
_entity_poly.entity_id
_entity_poly.type
_entity_poly.pdbx_seq_one_letter_code
_entity_poly.pdbx_strand_id
1 'polypeptide(L)'
;MSETFKRPLQVNGEGFRAIRNTLAGMPKNEAEKHSALLHAPSWPPYLTPGDGMDEITDPEANWSRTVEAGMLMQEAGFAKFEVDDSLDILTGMAPNGTPTIQQRTLAGSHRSISTWEASIRATRDAYEAWGRFNDAPSKGAAPGVSEYAAMFEKLTLREVGPTSKLLPGDKAQNFPAYRAANLADIEWAKSQPPSVEELYNQMRQADIIPSGHCLFILVANAPDLGTAHRYLELAAELDPDIASLMAPEIDRSALRRVGMGLFSAYISMLARRDDLSGWENLQRAIALTEARLGDKRTRWASLIWGSILKGASRHHSALQMSQSDQVELIMAIAKRIDRGHGLTLANFAELNRSLRKLIRYDLRALMDDVQRNEGWASMSWSKLPVRALYDATVYTGDSTRSAKSHDQQASPMPGTFKFFVEYIKDVFGRFERRERCYQMAARGNYISPLDRMLSRNDVVRSEHALEYMTTLGYAGEYEEMRKLLLFLIREWGQPELVQDLVALDELPASADFSEVLCVFRLLGEQMLGGARIAEEMQDAVAASGLPWTWPDARAVQGYMQMGRHDSIRQVQSVLARVRASKRGSQDKTMFGDGG
;
A
#
# COMPACT_ATOMS: atom_id res chain seq x y z
N MET A 1 24.76 30.30 -7.48
CA MET A 1 25.74 29.21 -7.20
C MET A 1 26.42 28.61 -8.45
N SER A 2 26.16 29.08 -9.69
CA SER A 2 26.90 28.63 -10.89
C SER A 2 28.18 29.45 -11.16
N GLU A 3 28.20 30.72 -10.73
CA GLU A 3 29.30 31.68 -11.00
C GLU A 3 30.62 31.37 -10.27
N THR A 4 30.59 30.49 -9.26
CA THR A 4 31.76 30.08 -8.48
C THR A 4 32.60 28.98 -9.14
N PHE A 5 32.13 28.39 -10.25
CA PHE A 5 32.87 27.34 -10.96
C PHE A 5 33.80 27.93 -12.05
N LYS A 6 35.04 27.43 -12.14
CA LYS A 6 36.05 27.84 -13.15
C LYS A 6 35.59 27.71 -14.60
N ARG A 7 34.55 26.92 -14.87
CA ARG A 7 33.79 26.91 -16.11
C ARG A 7 32.31 26.84 -15.72
N PRO A 8 31.44 27.72 -16.25
CA PRO A 8 30.01 27.58 -16.04
C PRO A 8 29.57 26.22 -16.60
N LEU A 9 28.82 25.45 -15.81
CA LEU A 9 28.23 24.19 -16.26
C LEU A 9 27.18 24.52 -17.33
N GLN A 10 27.56 24.40 -18.59
CA GLN A 10 26.62 24.55 -19.71
C GLN A 10 25.75 23.30 -19.79
N VAL A 11 24.44 23.49 -19.63
CA VAL A 11 23.44 22.43 -19.79
C VAL A 11 23.18 22.27 -21.29
N ASN A 12 23.45 21.08 -21.84
CA ASN A 12 23.11 20.75 -23.21
C ASN A 12 21.64 20.29 -23.31
N GLY A 13 21.11 20.09 -24.53
CA GLY A 13 19.73 19.64 -24.72
C GLY A 13 19.39 18.33 -23.99
N GLU A 14 20.31 17.36 -23.94
CA GLU A 14 20.11 16.13 -23.15
C GLU A 14 20.04 16.39 -21.64
N GLY A 15 20.86 17.33 -21.15
CA GLY A 15 20.84 17.80 -19.77
C GLY A 15 19.51 18.44 -19.40
N PHE A 16 18.94 19.29 -20.28
CA PHE A 16 17.60 19.84 -20.08
C PHE A 16 16.54 18.74 -20.01
N ARG A 17 16.57 17.74 -20.90
CA ARG A 17 15.64 16.60 -20.85
C ARG A 17 15.82 15.78 -19.58
N ALA A 18 17.05 15.57 -19.11
CA ALA A 18 17.32 14.87 -17.86
C ALA A 18 16.76 15.63 -16.63
N ILE A 19 16.92 16.95 -16.60
CA ILE A 19 16.34 17.82 -15.58
C ILE A 19 14.81 17.72 -15.61
N ARG A 20 14.19 17.89 -16.79
CA ARG A 20 12.73 17.80 -16.97
C ARG A 20 12.16 16.46 -16.52
N ASN A 21 12.79 15.35 -16.91
CA ASN A 21 12.38 14.01 -16.47
C ASN A 21 12.46 13.84 -14.95
N THR A 22 13.47 14.44 -14.31
CA THR A 22 13.61 14.40 -12.86
C THR A 22 12.51 15.20 -12.18
N LEU A 23 12.26 16.43 -12.64
CA LEU A 23 11.20 17.31 -12.12
C LEU A 23 9.81 16.69 -12.29
N ALA A 24 9.53 16.05 -13.43
CA ALA A 24 8.25 15.36 -13.69
C ALA A 24 7.98 14.19 -12.71
N GLY A 25 9.03 13.61 -12.13
CA GLY A 25 8.95 12.54 -11.15
C GLY A 25 8.84 13.02 -9.69
N MET A 26 9.06 14.31 -9.44
CA MET A 26 8.98 14.90 -8.10
C MET A 26 7.52 15.17 -7.69
N PRO A 27 7.22 15.19 -6.38
CA PRO A 27 5.93 15.68 -5.89
C PRO A 27 5.77 17.18 -6.21
N LYS A 28 4.51 17.62 -6.33
CA LYS A 28 4.14 19.02 -6.51
C LYS A 28 4.69 19.87 -5.34
N ASN A 29 5.35 20.98 -5.65
CA ASN A 29 5.71 21.99 -4.63
C ASN A 29 4.48 22.83 -4.26
N GLU A 30 4.61 23.75 -3.29
CA GLU A 30 3.47 24.57 -2.84
C GLU A 30 2.88 25.43 -3.97
N ALA A 31 3.70 25.98 -4.87
CA ALA A 31 3.22 26.73 -6.03
C ALA A 31 2.42 25.85 -7.00
N GLU A 32 2.91 24.65 -7.32
CA GLU A 32 2.22 23.67 -8.17
C GLU A 32 0.95 23.13 -7.52
N LYS A 33 0.91 23.02 -6.18
CA LYS A 33 -0.31 22.67 -5.43
C LYS A 33 -1.35 23.79 -5.49
N HIS A 34 -0.94 25.04 -5.27
CA HIS A 34 -1.81 26.22 -5.39
C HIS A 34 -2.37 26.33 -6.79
N SER A 35 -1.52 26.29 -7.81
CA SER A 35 -1.91 26.28 -9.23
C SER A 35 -2.89 25.14 -9.53
N ALA A 36 -2.60 23.91 -9.08
CA ALA A 36 -3.49 22.77 -9.27
C ALA A 36 -4.88 22.96 -8.63
N LEU A 37 -4.98 23.67 -7.51
CA LEU A 37 -6.27 24.01 -6.88
C LEU A 37 -7.06 25.02 -7.71
N LEU A 38 -6.40 26.03 -8.29
CA LEU A 38 -7.05 27.04 -9.15
C LEU A 38 -7.52 26.46 -10.48
N HIS A 39 -6.81 25.46 -10.98
CA HIS A 39 -7.15 24.72 -12.20
C HIS A 39 -8.17 23.60 -11.97
N ALA A 40 -8.39 23.19 -10.72
CA ALA A 40 -9.26 22.07 -10.37
C ALA A 40 -10.76 22.27 -10.67
N PRO A 41 -11.37 23.47 -10.72
CA PRO A 41 -12.82 23.59 -10.91
C PRO A 41 -13.32 23.34 -12.34
N SER A 42 -12.55 23.71 -13.36
CA SER A 42 -13.00 23.77 -14.76
C SER A 42 -12.43 22.65 -15.65
N TRP A 43 -13.04 22.41 -16.82
CA TRP A 43 -12.49 21.56 -17.88
C TRP A 43 -12.72 22.15 -19.29
N PRO A 44 -11.69 22.29 -20.15
CA PRO A 44 -10.27 22.18 -19.84
C PRO A 44 -9.90 23.00 -18.60
N PRO A 45 -8.86 22.63 -17.85
CA PRO A 45 -8.60 23.15 -16.52
C PRO A 45 -8.04 24.56 -16.62
N TYR A 46 -8.86 25.54 -16.98
CA TYR A 46 -8.47 26.94 -17.04
C TYR A 46 -8.40 27.53 -15.63
N LEU A 47 -7.48 28.48 -15.44
CA LEU A 47 -7.32 29.21 -14.18
C LEU A 47 -8.64 29.84 -13.79
N THR A 48 -9.11 29.52 -12.58
CA THR A 48 -10.21 30.21 -11.93
C THR A 48 -9.61 30.92 -10.72
N PRO A 49 -9.41 32.25 -10.76
CA PRO A 49 -8.82 32.99 -9.64
C PRO A 49 -9.56 32.72 -8.33
N GLY A 50 -8.82 32.41 -7.26
CA GLY A 50 -9.37 32.17 -5.94
C GLY A 50 -9.54 33.47 -5.14
N ASP A 51 -8.63 34.43 -5.36
CA ASP A 51 -8.66 35.76 -4.78
C ASP A 51 -8.16 36.86 -5.74
N GLY A 52 -8.12 38.11 -5.28
CA GLY A 52 -7.66 39.25 -6.09
C GLY A 52 -6.15 39.29 -6.35
N MET A 53 -5.34 38.48 -5.65
CA MET A 53 -3.91 38.33 -5.93
C MET A 53 -3.68 37.36 -7.09
N ASP A 54 -4.53 36.34 -7.22
CA ASP A 54 -4.50 35.41 -8.34
C ASP A 54 -4.87 36.10 -9.67
N GLU A 55 -5.72 37.14 -9.66
CA GLU A 55 -6.11 37.89 -10.86
C GLU A 55 -4.97 38.70 -11.49
N ILE A 56 -3.99 39.13 -10.68
CA ILE A 56 -2.84 39.95 -11.11
C ILE A 56 -1.60 39.13 -11.41
N THR A 57 -1.64 37.82 -11.18
CA THR A 57 -0.49 36.92 -11.34
C THR A 57 -0.25 36.58 -12.81
N ASP A 58 0.99 36.69 -13.26
CA ASP A 58 1.36 36.35 -14.64
C ASP A 58 1.04 34.88 -14.94
N PRO A 59 0.52 34.54 -16.13
CA PRO A 59 0.20 33.16 -16.49
C PRO A 59 1.39 32.19 -16.39
N GLU A 60 2.61 32.68 -16.62
CA GLU A 60 3.85 31.91 -16.54
C GLU A 60 4.18 31.48 -15.11
N ALA A 61 3.75 32.23 -14.10
CA ALA A 61 3.95 31.87 -12.70
C ALA A 61 3.16 30.62 -12.28
N ASN A 62 2.16 30.23 -13.07
CA ASN A 62 1.36 29.02 -12.86
C ASN A 62 1.92 27.79 -13.58
N TRP A 63 3.01 27.92 -14.34
CA TRP A 63 3.66 26.80 -15.00
C TRP A 63 4.27 25.83 -13.99
N SER A 64 4.21 24.54 -14.31
CA SER A 64 4.98 23.57 -13.54
C SER A 64 6.47 23.74 -13.81
N ARG A 65 7.30 23.34 -12.84
CA ARG A 65 8.77 23.42 -12.98
C ARG A 65 9.29 22.66 -14.20
N THR A 66 8.57 21.63 -14.62
CA THR A 66 8.95 20.83 -15.80
C THR A 66 8.69 21.58 -17.10
N VAL A 67 7.56 22.29 -17.18
CA VAL A 67 7.19 23.13 -18.32
C VAL A 67 8.12 24.32 -18.43
N GLU A 68 8.40 24.99 -17.31
CA GLU A 68 9.35 26.11 -17.23
C GLU A 68 10.75 25.69 -17.72
N ALA A 69 11.26 24.56 -17.24
CA ALA A 69 12.52 23.99 -17.73
C ALA A 69 12.47 23.63 -19.24
N GLY A 70 11.30 23.29 -19.77
CA GLY A 70 11.06 23.10 -21.20
C GLY A 70 11.12 24.40 -22.00
N MET A 71 10.64 25.51 -21.45
CA MET A 71 10.74 26.83 -22.08
C MET A 71 12.17 27.35 -22.09
N LEU A 72 12.88 27.23 -20.96
CA LEU A 72 14.32 27.55 -20.87
C LEU A 72 15.16 26.73 -21.87
N MET A 73 14.79 25.48 -22.12
CA MET A 73 15.45 24.65 -23.14
C MET A 73 15.30 25.26 -24.55
N GLN A 74 14.12 25.77 -24.90
CA GLN A 74 13.88 26.41 -26.19
C GLN A 74 14.58 27.77 -26.30
N GLU A 75 14.56 28.57 -25.23
CA GLU A 75 15.28 29.84 -25.14
C GLU A 75 16.81 29.66 -25.30
N ALA A 76 17.34 28.56 -24.76
CA ALA A 76 18.74 28.17 -24.96
C ALA A 76 19.05 27.68 -26.39
N GLY A 77 18.06 27.64 -27.30
CA GLY A 77 18.21 27.27 -28.70
C GLY A 77 18.04 25.77 -28.99
N PHE A 78 17.57 24.97 -28.03
CA PHE A 78 17.32 23.54 -28.23
C PHE A 78 15.84 23.29 -28.61
N ALA A 79 15.62 22.67 -29.77
CA ALA A 79 14.27 22.33 -30.23
C ALA A 79 13.61 21.25 -29.37
N LYS A 80 12.29 21.37 -29.18
CA LYS A 80 11.42 20.33 -28.62
C LYS A 80 11.06 19.30 -29.69
N PHE A 81 10.91 18.05 -29.28
CA PHE A 81 10.37 16.96 -30.09
C PHE A 81 9.05 16.46 -29.50
N GLU A 82 8.36 15.55 -30.20
CA GLU A 82 7.08 15.00 -29.74
C GLU A 82 7.13 14.44 -28.31
N VAL A 83 8.25 13.81 -27.91
CA VAL A 83 8.44 13.31 -26.54
C VAL A 83 8.48 14.45 -25.51
N ASP A 84 9.05 15.59 -25.89
CA ASP A 84 9.10 16.79 -25.08
C ASP A 84 7.69 17.42 -24.96
N ASP A 85 6.91 17.41 -26.03
CA ASP A 85 5.53 17.90 -26.06
C ASP A 85 4.58 17.01 -25.25
N SER A 86 4.72 15.68 -25.36
CA SER A 86 3.99 14.71 -24.53
C SER A 86 4.31 14.88 -23.05
N LEU A 87 5.57 15.20 -22.71
CA LEU A 87 5.96 15.49 -21.33
C LEU A 87 5.33 16.78 -20.83
N ASP A 88 5.29 17.83 -21.65
CA ASP A 88 4.61 19.09 -21.29
C ASP A 88 3.10 18.84 -21.06
N ILE A 89 2.44 18.05 -21.93
CA ILE A 89 1.03 17.66 -21.76
C ILE A 89 0.82 16.93 -20.44
N LEU A 90 1.69 15.97 -20.09
CA LEU A 90 1.59 15.25 -18.83
C LEU A 90 1.92 16.13 -17.62
N THR A 91 2.66 17.23 -17.79
CA THR A 91 3.11 18.08 -16.69
C THR A 91 2.39 19.42 -16.59
N GLY A 92 1.33 19.62 -17.38
CA GLY A 92 0.34 20.68 -17.16
C GLY A 92 0.05 21.58 -18.35
N MET A 93 0.65 21.37 -19.52
CA MET A 93 0.45 22.25 -20.67
C MET A 93 0.52 21.54 -22.02
N ALA A 94 -0.53 21.71 -22.83
CA ALA A 94 -0.55 21.23 -24.21
C ALA A 94 0.21 22.16 -25.18
N PRO A 95 0.63 21.69 -26.37
CA PRO A 95 1.38 22.49 -27.34
C PRO A 95 0.65 23.74 -27.83
N ASN A 96 -0.68 23.75 -27.75
CA ASN A 96 -1.53 24.89 -28.09
C ASN A 96 -1.72 25.87 -26.91
N GLY A 97 -1.01 25.69 -25.79
CA GLY A 97 -1.11 26.49 -24.57
C GLY A 97 -2.32 26.15 -23.70
N THR A 98 -3.15 25.16 -24.06
CA THR A 98 -4.27 24.74 -23.21
C THR A 98 -3.71 24.03 -21.97
N PRO A 99 -4.10 24.44 -20.75
CA PRO A 99 -3.67 23.77 -19.52
C PRO A 99 -4.19 22.32 -19.47
N THR A 100 -3.46 21.45 -18.77
CA THR A 100 -3.81 20.04 -18.57
C THR A 100 -3.57 19.63 -17.12
N ILE A 101 -4.05 18.45 -16.70
CA ILE A 101 -3.82 17.99 -15.33
C ILE A 101 -2.42 17.42 -15.20
N GLN A 102 -1.58 18.06 -14.38
CA GLN A 102 -0.23 17.60 -14.07
C GLN A 102 -0.24 16.20 -13.42
N GLN A 103 0.22 15.22 -14.19
CA GLN A 103 0.47 13.84 -13.78
C GLN A 103 1.91 13.67 -13.30
N ARG A 104 2.08 12.89 -12.24
CA ARG A 104 3.42 12.44 -11.84
C ARG A 104 3.94 11.37 -12.81
N THR A 105 5.05 11.65 -13.47
CA THR A 105 5.62 10.74 -14.50
C THR A 105 7.01 10.28 -14.06
N LEU A 106 7.26 8.97 -14.04
CA LEU A 106 8.57 8.45 -13.64
C LEU A 106 9.60 8.63 -14.76
N ALA A 107 10.77 9.18 -14.41
CA ALA A 107 11.92 9.29 -15.29
C ALA A 107 12.34 7.93 -15.86
N GLY A 108 12.63 7.87 -17.17
CA GLY A 108 13.26 6.71 -17.81
C GLY A 108 12.32 5.64 -18.36
N SER A 109 11.02 5.93 -18.53
CA SER A 109 10.17 5.08 -19.37
C SER A 109 10.75 5.04 -20.79
N HIS A 110 11.23 3.87 -21.23
CA HIS A 110 11.76 3.67 -22.58
C HIS A 110 10.64 3.70 -23.66
N ARG A 111 9.39 3.87 -23.24
CA ARG A 111 8.23 4.00 -24.11
C ARG A 111 8.03 5.48 -24.44
N SER A 112 8.11 5.82 -25.72
CA SER A 112 7.63 7.10 -26.23
C SER A 112 6.10 7.15 -26.08
N ILE A 113 5.62 8.16 -25.36
CA ILE A 113 4.19 8.44 -25.19
C ILE A 113 3.80 9.41 -26.30
N SER A 114 2.75 9.11 -27.06
CA SER A 114 2.22 10.02 -28.09
C SER A 114 1.54 11.22 -27.43
N THR A 115 1.44 12.33 -28.14
CA THR A 115 0.73 13.53 -27.64
C THR A 115 -0.76 13.23 -27.36
N TRP A 116 -1.37 12.34 -28.15
CA TRP A 116 -2.76 11.90 -27.94
C TRP A 116 -2.89 11.07 -26.65
N GLU A 117 -2.04 10.04 -26.47
CA GLU A 117 -2.00 9.23 -25.24
C GLU A 117 -1.77 10.11 -24.01
N ALA A 118 -0.84 11.08 -24.11
CA ALA A 118 -0.56 12.03 -23.04
C ALA A 118 -1.79 12.87 -22.69
N SER A 119 -2.53 13.35 -23.70
CA SER A 119 -3.72 14.18 -23.48
C SER A 119 -4.88 13.45 -22.79
N ILE A 120 -5.04 12.15 -23.08
CA ILE A 120 -6.03 11.28 -22.42
C ILE A 120 -5.61 10.98 -20.97
N ARG A 121 -4.31 10.80 -20.72
CA ARG A 121 -3.80 10.60 -19.36
C ARG A 121 -3.88 11.85 -18.49
N ALA A 122 -3.67 13.03 -19.08
CA ALA A 122 -3.65 14.32 -18.39
C ALA A 122 -5.06 14.89 -18.11
N THR A 123 -6.03 14.02 -17.83
CA THR A 123 -7.40 14.36 -17.40
C THR A 123 -7.65 14.00 -15.94
N ARG A 124 -8.72 14.52 -15.32
CA ARG A 124 -9.09 14.22 -13.92
C ARG A 124 -9.80 12.88 -13.78
N ASP A 125 -10.70 12.56 -14.70
CA ASP A 125 -11.55 11.37 -14.66
C ASP A 125 -11.76 10.73 -16.04
N ALA A 126 -12.61 9.70 -16.08
CA ALA A 126 -12.95 8.97 -17.29
C ALA A 126 -13.86 9.75 -18.26
N TYR A 127 -14.66 10.71 -17.80
CA TYR A 127 -15.54 11.51 -18.67
C TYR A 127 -14.69 12.46 -19.52
N GLU A 128 -13.78 13.17 -18.88
CA GLU A 128 -12.83 14.05 -19.57
C GLU A 128 -11.90 13.27 -20.49
N ALA A 129 -11.43 12.10 -20.04
CA ALA A 129 -10.62 11.20 -20.85
C ALA A 129 -11.36 10.75 -22.11
N TRP A 130 -12.65 10.45 -22.00
CA TRP A 130 -13.49 10.09 -23.15
C TRP A 130 -13.68 11.24 -24.13
N GLY A 131 -13.84 12.47 -23.63
CA GLY A 131 -13.85 13.67 -24.47
C GLY A 131 -12.56 13.79 -25.29
N ARG A 132 -11.39 13.62 -24.65
CA ARG A 132 -10.08 13.64 -25.33
C ARG A 132 -9.83 12.43 -26.24
N PHE A 133 -10.40 11.27 -25.91
CA PHE A 133 -10.32 10.08 -26.75
C PHE A 133 -11.06 10.27 -28.08
N ASN A 134 -12.18 10.99 -28.06
CA ASN A 134 -12.96 11.29 -29.28
C ASN A 134 -12.42 12.50 -30.07
N ASP A 135 -11.61 13.36 -29.44
CA ASP A 135 -11.02 14.54 -30.08
C ASP A 135 -9.60 14.25 -30.57
N ALA A 136 -9.51 13.69 -31.78
CA ALA A 136 -8.23 13.31 -32.38
C ALA A 136 -7.35 14.53 -32.72
N PRO A 137 -6.03 14.51 -32.47
CA PRO A 137 -5.14 15.63 -32.75
C PRO A 137 -5.09 16.05 -34.22
N SER A 138 -5.35 15.10 -35.13
CA SER A 138 -5.45 15.34 -36.57
C SER A 138 -6.78 14.79 -37.09
N LYS A 139 -7.37 15.52 -38.04
CA LYS A 139 -8.67 15.15 -38.63
C LYS A 139 -8.59 13.76 -39.25
N GLY A 140 -9.42 12.84 -38.75
CA GLY A 140 -9.54 11.47 -39.27
C GLY A 140 -8.50 10.48 -38.73
N ALA A 141 -7.66 10.86 -37.75
CA ALA A 141 -6.82 9.89 -37.06
C ALA A 141 -7.67 8.93 -36.23
N ALA A 142 -7.32 7.65 -36.27
CA ALA A 142 -7.97 6.59 -35.49
C ALA A 142 -7.15 6.27 -34.23
N PRO A 143 -7.79 5.96 -33.10
CA PRO A 143 -7.10 5.59 -31.87
C PRO A 143 -6.34 4.27 -32.04
N GLY A 144 -5.09 4.22 -31.57
CA GLY A 144 -4.27 3.01 -31.56
C GLY A 144 -4.29 2.31 -30.20
N VAL A 145 -3.47 1.26 -30.05
CA VAL A 145 -3.36 0.47 -28.81
C VAL A 145 -3.01 1.35 -27.60
N SER A 146 -2.19 2.38 -27.79
CA SER A 146 -1.75 3.29 -26.73
C SER A 146 -2.89 4.17 -26.22
N GLU A 147 -3.72 4.69 -27.11
CA GLU A 147 -4.86 5.55 -26.79
C GLU A 147 -5.96 4.74 -26.09
N TYR A 148 -6.26 3.52 -26.58
CA TYR A 148 -7.13 2.59 -25.88
C TYR A 148 -6.59 2.22 -24.49
N ALA A 149 -5.28 1.98 -24.36
CA ALA A 149 -4.66 1.70 -23.06
C ALA A 149 -4.85 2.85 -22.06
N ALA A 150 -4.64 4.10 -22.49
CA ALA A 150 -4.87 5.27 -21.64
C ALA A 150 -6.34 5.40 -21.21
N MET A 151 -7.27 5.08 -22.10
CA MET A 151 -8.70 5.10 -21.78
C MET A 151 -9.09 3.97 -20.81
N PHE A 152 -8.62 2.73 -21.02
CA PHE A 152 -8.82 1.62 -20.07
C PHE A 152 -8.21 1.91 -18.70
N GLU A 153 -7.03 2.55 -18.67
CA GLU A 153 -6.41 2.99 -17.42
C GLU A 153 -7.39 3.89 -16.66
N LYS A 154 -7.92 4.95 -17.28
CA LYS A 154 -8.89 5.87 -16.67
C LYS A 154 -10.18 5.19 -16.22
N LEU A 155 -10.74 4.28 -17.02
CA LEU A 155 -11.96 3.54 -16.67
C LEU A 155 -11.79 2.62 -15.45
N THR A 156 -10.57 2.14 -15.21
CA THR A 156 -10.27 1.19 -14.13
C THR A 156 -9.77 1.86 -12.84
N LEU A 157 -9.47 3.16 -12.88
CA LEU A 157 -9.06 3.91 -11.69
C LEU A 157 -10.24 4.07 -10.72
N ARG A 158 -9.91 3.96 -9.42
CA ARG A 158 -10.85 4.23 -8.33
C ARG A 158 -11.03 5.73 -8.16
N GLU A 159 -12.25 6.14 -7.84
CA GLU A 159 -12.54 7.51 -7.45
C GLU A 159 -11.89 7.86 -6.11
N VAL A 160 -11.47 9.12 -5.98
CA VAL A 160 -10.97 9.69 -4.74
C VAL A 160 -12.11 9.83 -3.74
N GLY A 161 -11.85 9.43 -2.49
CA GLY A 161 -12.82 9.59 -1.41
C GLY A 161 -13.05 11.07 -1.07
N PRO A 162 -14.26 11.46 -0.60
CA PRO A 162 -14.65 12.86 -0.42
C PRO A 162 -13.82 13.62 0.64
N THR A 163 -13.14 12.92 1.53
CA THR A 163 -12.31 13.52 2.60
C THR A 163 -10.81 13.51 2.28
N SER A 164 -10.44 13.14 1.06
CA SER A 164 -9.04 13.07 0.64
C SER A 164 -8.46 14.46 0.40
N LYS A 165 -7.26 14.74 0.95
CA LYS A 165 -6.48 15.96 0.66
C LYS A 165 -5.64 15.86 -0.63
N LEU A 166 -5.83 14.82 -1.44
CA LEU A 166 -5.08 14.63 -2.69
C LEU A 166 -5.53 15.61 -3.76
N LEU A 167 -4.61 16.02 -4.64
CA LEU A 167 -4.91 16.83 -5.81
C LEU A 167 -4.93 15.98 -7.09
N PRO A 168 -5.64 16.42 -8.15
CA PRO A 168 -5.61 15.76 -9.45
C PRO A 168 -4.18 15.47 -9.94
N GLY A 169 -3.95 14.22 -10.36
CA GLY A 169 -2.66 13.75 -10.88
C GLY A 169 -1.58 13.45 -9.83
N ASP A 170 -1.86 13.59 -8.52
CA ASP A 170 -0.93 13.17 -7.46
C ASP A 170 -0.79 11.65 -7.34
N LYS A 171 -1.90 10.94 -7.59
CA LYS A 171 -2.00 9.47 -7.57
C LYS A 171 -2.87 8.99 -8.72
N ALA A 172 -2.71 7.72 -9.06
CA ALA A 172 -3.56 7.02 -10.03
C ALA A 172 -4.97 6.78 -9.44
N GLN A 173 -5.77 7.84 -9.40
CA GLN A 173 -7.16 7.86 -8.96
C GLN A 173 -7.95 8.87 -9.79
N ASN A 174 -9.25 8.61 -9.96
CA ASN A 174 -10.16 9.52 -10.66
C ASN A 174 -10.64 10.60 -9.69
N PHE A 175 -10.63 11.85 -10.16
CA PHE A 175 -11.16 13.00 -9.45
C PHE A 175 -12.46 13.40 -10.13
N PRO A 176 -13.63 13.08 -9.53
CA PRO A 176 -14.90 13.36 -10.18
C PRO A 176 -15.02 14.85 -10.44
N ALA A 177 -15.24 15.21 -11.71
CA ALA A 177 -15.48 16.59 -12.07
C ALA A 177 -16.72 17.13 -11.34
N TYR A 178 -16.67 18.40 -10.94
CA TYR A 178 -17.88 19.12 -10.55
C TYR A 178 -18.84 19.06 -11.75
N ARG A 179 -20.05 18.51 -11.54
CA ARG A 179 -21.10 18.61 -12.55
C ARG A 179 -21.30 20.11 -12.78
N ALA A 180 -20.93 20.58 -13.97
CA ALA A 180 -21.29 21.93 -14.36
C ALA A 180 -22.81 22.02 -14.22
N ALA A 181 -23.30 22.86 -13.30
CA ALA A 181 -24.72 22.97 -12.95
C ALA A 181 -25.62 23.37 -14.14
N ASN A 182 -25.02 23.60 -15.31
CA ASN A 182 -25.60 24.23 -16.48
C ASN A 182 -25.80 23.25 -17.65
N LEU A 183 -25.30 22.01 -17.57
CA LEU A 183 -25.52 20.99 -18.62
C LEU A 183 -26.86 20.28 -18.38
N ALA A 184 -27.68 20.18 -19.42
CA ALA A 184 -28.89 19.37 -19.36
C ALA A 184 -28.53 17.88 -19.25
N ASP A 185 -29.34 17.10 -18.53
CA ASP A 185 -29.12 15.65 -18.30
C ASP A 185 -28.84 14.87 -19.59
N ILE A 186 -29.41 15.31 -20.72
CA ILE A 186 -29.25 14.70 -22.04
C ILE A 186 -27.85 14.91 -22.62
N GLU A 187 -27.26 16.09 -22.46
CA GLU A 187 -25.91 16.40 -22.96
C GLU A 187 -24.86 15.66 -22.14
N TRP A 188 -25.14 15.49 -20.85
CA TRP A 188 -24.31 14.68 -19.97
C TRP A 188 -24.35 13.19 -20.33
N ALA A 189 -25.54 12.65 -20.64
CA ALA A 189 -25.69 11.26 -21.09
C ALA A 189 -24.89 10.97 -22.37
N LYS A 190 -24.79 11.93 -23.29
CA LYS A 190 -23.95 11.81 -24.51
C LYS A 190 -22.45 11.84 -24.22
N SER A 191 -22.06 12.42 -23.10
CA SER A 191 -20.67 12.53 -22.66
C SER A 191 -20.22 11.36 -21.79
N GLN A 192 -21.12 10.40 -21.53
CA GLN A 192 -20.83 9.26 -20.68
C GLN A 192 -19.80 8.33 -21.36
N PRO A 193 -18.71 7.96 -20.66
CA PRO A 193 -17.74 7.03 -21.20
C PRO A 193 -18.34 5.61 -21.30
N PRO A 194 -17.89 4.80 -22.27
CA PRO A 194 -18.27 3.40 -22.36
C PRO A 194 -17.71 2.61 -21.17
N SER A 195 -18.34 1.47 -20.87
CA SER A 195 -17.77 0.48 -19.98
C SER A 195 -16.51 -0.15 -20.56
N VAL A 196 -15.70 -0.81 -19.72
CA VAL A 196 -14.48 -1.52 -20.16
C VAL A 196 -14.82 -2.57 -21.23
N GLU A 197 -15.95 -3.27 -21.10
CA GLU A 197 -16.37 -4.28 -22.06
C GLU A 197 -16.83 -3.66 -23.39
N GLU A 198 -17.60 -2.57 -23.35
CA GLU A 198 -18.04 -1.86 -24.56
C GLU A 198 -16.84 -1.28 -25.31
N LEU A 199 -15.90 -0.63 -24.61
CA LEU A 199 -14.68 -0.09 -25.22
C LEU A 199 -13.79 -1.20 -25.80
N TYR A 200 -13.70 -2.35 -25.13
CA TYR A 200 -13.01 -3.53 -25.65
C TYR A 200 -13.68 -4.06 -26.93
N ASN A 201 -15.01 -4.09 -26.99
CA ASN A 201 -15.72 -4.49 -28.19
C ASN A 201 -15.51 -3.48 -29.34
N GLN A 202 -15.46 -2.18 -29.06
CA GLN A 202 -15.12 -1.15 -30.04
C GLN A 202 -13.69 -1.33 -30.57
N MET A 203 -12.73 -1.58 -29.68
CA MET A 203 -11.34 -1.87 -30.05
C MET A 203 -11.23 -3.09 -30.99
N ARG A 204 -12.02 -4.14 -30.72
CA ARG A 204 -12.11 -5.32 -31.58
C ARG A 204 -12.77 -5.04 -32.93
N GLN A 205 -13.84 -4.25 -32.96
CA GLN A 205 -14.49 -3.84 -34.22
C GLN A 205 -13.58 -2.99 -35.11
N ALA A 206 -12.59 -2.32 -34.51
CA ALA A 206 -11.54 -1.62 -35.22
C ALA A 206 -10.35 -2.52 -35.63
N ASP A 207 -10.46 -3.84 -35.45
CA ASP A 207 -9.41 -4.84 -35.71
C ASP A 207 -8.10 -4.59 -34.94
N ILE A 208 -8.19 -4.02 -33.73
CA ILE A 208 -7.04 -3.73 -32.88
C ILE A 208 -6.92 -4.81 -31.78
N ILE A 209 -5.81 -5.53 -31.79
CA ILE A 209 -5.50 -6.56 -30.79
C ILE A 209 -4.81 -5.92 -29.56
N PRO A 210 -5.26 -6.19 -28.33
CA PRO A 210 -4.61 -5.69 -27.13
C PRO A 210 -3.20 -6.29 -26.96
N SER A 211 -2.20 -5.42 -26.80
CA SER A 211 -0.82 -5.83 -26.61
C SER A 211 -0.10 -4.98 -25.56
N GLY A 212 1.05 -5.45 -25.09
CA GLY A 212 1.92 -4.71 -24.16
C GLY A 212 1.20 -4.21 -22.91
N HIS A 213 1.24 -2.90 -22.68
CA HIS A 213 0.63 -2.26 -21.51
C HIS A 213 -0.91 -2.31 -21.53
N CYS A 214 -1.54 -2.25 -22.72
CA CYS A 214 -2.99 -2.35 -22.87
C CYS A 214 -3.50 -3.69 -22.31
N LEU A 215 -2.88 -4.79 -22.77
CA LEU A 215 -3.22 -6.13 -22.31
C LEU A 215 -2.97 -6.31 -20.80
N PHE A 216 -1.89 -5.71 -20.28
CA PHE A 216 -1.63 -5.70 -18.84
C PHE A 216 -2.78 -5.05 -18.05
N ILE A 217 -3.26 -3.88 -18.46
CA ILE A 217 -4.37 -3.18 -17.78
C ILE A 217 -5.65 -4.03 -17.80
N LEU A 218 -5.98 -4.59 -18.97
CA LEU A 218 -7.16 -5.44 -19.14
C LEU A 218 -7.10 -6.68 -18.24
N VAL A 219 -5.98 -7.40 -18.21
CA VAL A 219 -5.81 -8.60 -17.37
C VAL A 219 -5.77 -8.24 -15.89
N ALA A 220 -5.12 -7.14 -15.50
CA ALA A 220 -5.03 -6.73 -14.10
C ALA A 220 -6.41 -6.36 -13.52
N ASN A 221 -7.29 -5.79 -14.34
CA ASN A 221 -8.62 -5.31 -13.94
C ASN A 221 -9.77 -6.18 -14.43
N ALA A 222 -9.49 -7.35 -15.02
CA ALA A 222 -10.53 -8.28 -15.45
C ALA A 222 -11.43 -8.67 -14.25
N PRO A 223 -12.76 -8.71 -14.40
CA PRO A 223 -13.67 -9.05 -13.31
C PRO A 223 -13.47 -10.48 -12.81
N ASP A 224 -13.21 -11.42 -13.72
CA ASP A 224 -13.06 -12.84 -13.46
C ASP A 224 -11.96 -13.47 -14.33
N LEU A 225 -11.58 -14.71 -14.00
CA LEU A 225 -10.51 -15.43 -14.71
C LEU A 225 -10.87 -15.75 -16.16
N GLY A 226 -12.14 -16.02 -16.47
CA GLY A 226 -12.61 -16.30 -17.83
C GLY A 226 -12.51 -15.06 -18.73
N THR A 227 -12.85 -13.89 -18.21
CA THR A 227 -12.63 -12.62 -18.91
C THR A 227 -11.15 -12.35 -19.13
N ALA A 228 -10.28 -12.65 -18.16
CA ALA A 228 -8.83 -12.54 -18.35
C ALA A 228 -8.31 -13.51 -19.43
N HIS A 229 -8.79 -14.76 -19.45
CA HIS A 229 -8.45 -15.73 -20.49
C HIS A 229 -8.90 -15.25 -21.87
N ARG A 230 -10.11 -14.71 -22.02
CA ARG A 230 -10.59 -14.14 -23.28
C ARG A 230 -9.67 -13.04 -23.84
N TYR A 231 -9.12 -12.18 -22.97
CA TYR A 231 -8.14 -11.17 -23.39
C TYR A 231 -6.80 -11.77 -23.80
N LEU A 232 -6.34 -12.79 -23.08
CA LEU A 232 -5.07 -13.47 -23.35
C LEU A 232 -5.13 -14.33 -24.62
N GLU A 233 -6.26 -14.98 -24.89
CA GLU A 233 -6.49 -15.79 -26.10
C GLU A 233 -6.38 -14.93 -27.36
N LEU A 234 -7.06 -13.79 -27.39
CA LEU A 234 -6.97 -12.85 -28.51
C LEU A 234 -5.54 -12.31 -28.68
N ALA A 235 -4.87 -11.97 -27.57
CA ALA A 235 -3.48 -11.49 -27.64
C ALA A 235 -2.49 -12.59 -28.08
N ALA A 236 -2.80 -13.86 -27.82
CA ALA A 236 -1.96 -14.98 -28.23
C ALA A 236 -1.96 -15.20 -29.76
N GLU A 237 -2.92 -14.63 -30.49
CA GLU A 237 -2.90 -14.59 -31.96
C GLU A 237 -1.73 -13.74 -32.49
N LEU A 238 -1.34 -12.70 -31.75
CA LEU A 238 -0.20 -11.83 -32.10
C LEU A 238 1.12 -12.32 -31.49
N ASP A 239 1.08 -12.79 -30.24
CA ASP A 239 2.25 -13.31 -29.52
C ASP A 239 1.95 -14.71 -28.93
N PRO A 240 2.36 -15.79 -29.64
CA PRO A 240 2.12 -17.16 -29.21
C PRO A 240 2.69 -17.51 -27.83
N ASP A 241 3.69 -16.77 -27.34
CA ASP A 241 4.26 -17.01 -26.01
C ASP A 241 3.25 -16.72 -24.90
N ILE A 242 2.27 -15.85 -25.14
CA ILE A 242 1.20 -15.52 -24.18
C ILE A 242 0.36 -16.76 -23.87
N ALA A 243 0.17 -17.67 -24.84
CA ALA A 243 -0.57 -18.92 -24.63
C ALA A 243 0.06 -19.79 -23.52
N SER A 244 1.37 -19.66 -23.26
CA SER A 244 2.06 -20.39 -22.18
C SER A 244 1.54 -20.09 -20.77
N LEU A 245 0.86 -18.96 -20.57
CA LEU A 245 0.21 -18.62 -19.30
C LEU A 245 -0.99 -19.53 -19.02
N MET A 246 -1.74 -19.88 -20.07
CA MET A 246 -3.00 -20.62 -20.00
C MET A 246 -2.82 -22.12 -20.27
N ALA A 247 -1.75 -22.51 -20.99
CA ALA A 247 -1.49 -23.91 -21.34
C ALA A 247 -1.39 -24.82 -20.11
N PRO A 248 -1.97 -26.03 -20.12
CA PRO A 248 -1.92 -26.93 -18.96
C PRO A 248 -0.48 -27.31 -18.59
N GLU A 249 0.37 -27.54 -19.59
CA GLU A 249 1.80 -27.80 -19.40
C GLU A 249 2.60 -26.50 -19.34
N ILE A 250 3.60 -26.45 -18.46
CA ILE A 250 4.42 -25.26 -18.26
C ILE A 250 5.66 -25.32 -19.15
N ASP A 251 5.64 -24.61 -20.28
CA ASP A 251 6.86 -24.34 -21.05
C ASP A 251 7.65 -23.17 -20.43
N ARG A 252 8.77 -23.51 -19.79
CA ARG A 252 9.68 -22.53 -19.16
C ARG A 252 10.30 -21.55 -20.16
N SER A 253 10.44 -21.93 -21.43
CA SER A 253 11.09 -21.10 -22.45
C SER A 253 10.16 -19.99 -22.92
N ALA A 254 8.93 -20.32 -23.34
CA ALA A 254 7.89 -19.37 -23.68
C ALA A 254 7.54 -18.46 -22.49
N LEU A 255 7.40 -19.05 -21.30
CA LEU A 255 7.06 -18.29 -20.09
C LEU A 255 8.09 -17.20 -19.74
N ARG A 256 9.36 -17.36 -20.12
CA ARG A 256 10.40 -16.35 -19.90
C ARG A 256 10.28 -15.16 -20.86
N ARG A 257 9.71 -15.36 -22.05
CA ARG A 257 9.57 -14.33 -23.10
C ARG A 257 8.39 -13.40 -22.85
N VAL A 258 7.31 -13.89 -22.24
CA VAL A 258 6.14 -13.07 -21.84
C VAL A 258 6.58 -11.86 -20.99
N GLY A 259 6.05 -10.66 -21.21
CA GLY A 259 6.39 -9.48 -20.40
C GLY A 259 6.11 -9.66 -18.89
N MET A 260 7.01 -9.19 -18.02
CA MET A 260 6.89 -9.42 -16.56
C MET A 260 5.68 -8.72 -15.93
N GLY A 261 5.26 -7.56 -16.46
CA GLY A 261 4.05 -6.87 -16.01
C GLY A 261 2.80 -7.73 -16.24
N LEU A 262 2.64 -8.26 -17.46
CA LEU A 262 1.54 -9.15 -17.83
C LEU A 262 1.55 -10.44 -16.99
N PHE A 263 2.73 -11.05 -16.81
CA PHE A 263 2.89 -12.21 -15.94
C PHE A 263 2.42 -11.91 -14.51
N SER A 264 2.87 -10.79 -13.92
CA SER A 264 2.46 -10.38 -12.58
C SER A 264 0.95 -10.13 -12.47
N ALA A 265 0.33 -9.54 -13.49
CA ALA A 265 -1.12 -9.33 -13.53
C ALA A 265 -1.87 -10.66 -13.55
N TYR A 266 -1.44 -11.60 -14.40
CA TYR A 266 -2.06 -12.92 -14.49
C TYR A 266 -1.88 -13.75 -13.20
N ILE A 267 -0.70 -13.75 -12.58
CA ILE A 267 -0.50 -14.39 -11.27
C ILE A 267 -1.40 -13.75 -10.20
N SER A 268 -1.60 -12.43 -10.26
CA SER A 268 -2.51 -11.74 -9.34
C SER A 268 -3.97 -12.08 -9.58
N MET A 269 -4.38 -12.35 -10.84
CA MET A 269 -5.70 -12.89 -11.18
C MET A 269 -5.90 -14.28 -10.58
N LEU A 270 -4.95 -15.19 -10.77
CA LEU A 270 -4.99 -16.55 -10.20
C LEU A 270 -5.00 -16.53 -8.66
N ALA A 271 -4.33 -15.56 -8.03
CA ALA A 271 -4.30 -15.42 -6.59
C ALA A 271 -5.52 -14.68 -6.00
N ARG A 272 -6.46 -14.19 -6.81
CA ARG A 272 -7.63 -13.37 -6.39
C ARG A 272 -8.74 -14.20 -5.74
N ARG A 273 -9.38 -13.62 -4.72
CA ARG A 273 -10.19 -14.32 -3.70
C ARG A 273 -11.55 -14.86 -4.13
N ASP A 274 -12.05 -14.46 -5.28
CA ASP A 274 -13.49 -14.56 -5.60
C ASP A 274 -13.86 -15.81 -6.42
N ASP A 275 -12.91 -16.73 -6.63
CA ASP A 275 -13.07 -17.94 -7.44
C ASP A 275 -13.40 -19.20 -6.60
N LEU A 276 -14.31 -20.02 -7.11
CA LEU A 276 -14.70 -21.31 -6.51
C LEU A 276 -13.53 -22.33 -6.50
N SER A 277 -12.61 -22.23 -7.47
CA SER A 277 -11.39 -23.06 -7.60
C SER A 277 -10.15 -22.45 -6.95
N GLY A 278 -10.33 -21.81 -5.78
CA GLY A 278 -9.30 -20.96 -5.17
C GLY A 278 -7.96 -21.64 -4.85
N TRP A 279 -7.94 -22.94 -4.55
CA TRP A 279 -6.69 -23.68 -4.32
C TRP A 279 -5.99 -24.07 -5.62
N GLU A 280 -6.71 -24.60 -6.62
CA GLU A 280 -6.15 -25.01 -7.92
C GLU A 280 -5.48 -23.82 -8.62
N ASN A 281 -6.15 -22.66 -8.61
CA ASN A 281 -5.61 -21.43 -9.19
C ASN A 281 -4.39 -20.92 -8.41
N LEU A 282 -4.40 -21.04 -7.08
CA LEU A 282 -3.24 -20.68 -6.27
C LEU A 282 -2.05 -21.63 -6.50
N GLN A 283 -2.30 -22.94 -6.61
CA GLN A 283 -1.29 -23.94 -6.96
C GLN A 283 -0.70 -23.64 -8.33
N ARG A 284 -1.54 -23.31 -9.31
CA ARG A 284 -1.12 -22.93 -10.65
C ARG A 284 -0.24 -21.67 -10.62
N ALA A 285 -0.63 -20.65 -9.85
CA ALA A 285 0.16 -19.43 -9.65
C ALA A 285 1.53 -19.72 -9.03
N ILE A 286 1.58 -20.60 -8.02
CA ILE A 286 2.84 -21.06 -7.42
C ILE A 286 3.69 -21.74 -8.51
N ALA A 287 3.16 -22.75 -9.20
CA ALA A 287 3.89 -23.52 -10.21
C ALA A 287 4.44 -22.65 -11.36
N LEU A 288 3.65 -21.71 -11.87
CA LEU A 288 4.10 -20.75 -12.89
C LEU A 288 5.21 -19.84 -12.37
N THR A 289 5.08 -19.35 -11.14
CA THR A 289 6.08 -18.47 -10.52
C THR A 289 7.39 -19.20 -10.25
N GLU A 290 7.31 -20.44 -9.78
CA GLU A 290 8.45 -21.37 -9.63
C GLU A 290 9.17 -21.59 -10.96
N ALA A 291 8.43 -21.93 -12.00
CA ALA A 291 8.97 -22.22 -13.32
C ALA A 291 9.69 -21.00 -13.94
N ARG A 292 9.16 -19.79 -13.71
CA ARG A 292 9.67 -18.56 -14.30
C ARG A 292 10.79 -17.93 -13.49
N LEU A 293 10.55 -17.67 -12.21
CA LEU A 293 11.48 -16.96 -11.33
C LEU A 293 12.49 -17.92 -10.71
N GLY A 294 12.08 -19.13 -10.35
CA GLY A 294 12.88 -20.07 -9.55
C GLY A 294 13.45 -19.38 -8.31
N ASP A 295 14.77 -19.48 -8.14
CA ASP A 295 15.50 -18.80 -7.06
C ASP A 295 16.21 -17.51 -7.51
N LYS A 296 15.88 -17.00 -8.70
CA LYS A 296 16.52 -15.79 -9.23
C LYS A 296 16.10 -14.57 -8.43
N ARG A 297 17.10 -13.75 -8.07
CA ARG A 297 16.87 -12.43 -7.45
C ARG A 297 16.30 -11.48 -8.50
N THR A 298 14.99 -11.24 -8.44
CA THR A 298 14.32 -10.25 -9.29
C THR A 298 13.49 -9.29 -8.45
N ARG A 299 13.50 -8.00 -8.80
CA ARG A 299 12.65 -6.98 -8.12
C ARG A 299 11.16 -7.33 -8.15
N TRP A 300 10.75 -8.11 -9.15
CA TRP A 300 9.39 -8.58 -9.35
C TRP A 300 9.00 -9.72 -8.40
N ALA A 301 9.95 -10.47 -7.85
CA ALA A 301 9.68 -11.58 -6.94
C ALA A 301 8.85 -11.12 -5.74
N SER A 302 9.19 -9.98 -5.13
CA SER A 302 8.44 -9.42 -4.01
C SER A 302 6.98 -9.16 -4.35
N LEU A 303 6.70 -8.62 -5.55
CA LEU A 303 5.34 -8.28 -5.97
C LEU A 303 4.53 -9.54 -6.28
N ILE A 304 5.10 -10.45 -7.09
CA ILE A 304 4.41 -11.65 -7.58
C ILE A 304 4.13 -12.62 -6.44
N TRP A 305 5.14 -12.94 -5.64
CA TRP A 305 4.95 -13.77 -4.45
C TRP A 305 4.12 -13.06 -3.37
N GLY A 306 4.14 -11.72 -3.31
CA GLY A 306 3.24 -10.94 -2.46
C GLY A 306 1.76 -11.14 -2.82
N SER A 307 1.42 -11.18 -4.11
CA SER A 307 0.08 -11.53 -4.58
C SER A 307 -0.32 -12.96 -4.16
N ILE A 308 0.59 -13.92 -4.31
CA ILE A 308 0.38 -15.31 -3.88
C ILE A 308 0.20 -15.40 -2.36
N LEU A 309 1.01 -14.69 -1.58
CA LEU A 309 0.89 -14.59 -0.12
C LEU A 309 -0.49 -14.06 0.29
N LYS A 310 -0.96 -13.01 -0.37
CA LYS A 310 -2.30 -12.46 -0.16
C LYS A 310 -3.39 -13.48 -0.50
N GLY A 311 -3.20 -14.26 -1.57
CA GLY A 311 -4.06 -15.39 -1.94
C GLY A 311 -4.07 -16.51 -0.89
N ALA A 312 -2.90 -16.88 -0.35
CA ALA A 312 -2.75 -17.88 0.70
C ALA A 312 -3.38 -17.46 2.04
N SER A 313 -3.62 -16.16 2.25
CA SER A 313 -4.30 -15.62 3.45
C SER A 313 -5.83 -15.78 3.48
N ARG A 314 -6.41 -16.58 2.58
CA ARG A 314 -7.86 -16.91 2.57
C ARG A 314 -8.27 -17.73 3.79
N HIS A 315 -9.56 -17.94 4.01
CA HIS A 315 -9.99 -18.89 5.04
C HIS A 315 -9.53 -20.30 4.66
N HIS A 316 -9.04 -21.09 5.62
CA HIS A 316 -8.53 -22.45 5.36
C HIS A 316 -9.58 -23.36 4.69
N SER A 317 -10.88 -23.16 4.97
CA SER A 317 -11.96 -23.91 4.31
C SER A 317 -12.05 -23.64 2.81
N ALA A 318 -11.78 -22.41 2.37
CA ALA A 318 -11.75 -22.05 0.95
C ALA A 318 -10.52 -22.62 0.23
N LEU A 319 -9.45 -22.88 0.99
CA LEU A 319 -8.23 -23.52 0.49
C LEU A 319 -8.26 -25.05 0.63
N GLN A 320 -9.31 -25.60 1.25
CA GLN A 320 -9.47 -27.03 1.51
C GLN A 320 -8.25 -27.67 2.23
N MET A 321 -7.60 -26.92 3.12
CA MET A 321 -6.41 -27.36 3.85
C MET A 321 -6.57 -27.17 5.36
N SER A 322 -5.73 -27.83 6.16
CA SER A 322 -5.69 -27.57 7.59
C SER A 322 -5.06 -26.20 7.87
N GLN A 323 -5.33 -25.65 9.05
CA GLN A 323 -4.72 -24.40 9.49
C GLN A 323 -3.19 -24.51 9.64
N SER A 324 -2.70 -25.67 10.07
CA SER A 324 -1.26 -25.93 10.17
C SER A 324 -0.60 -25.88 8.79
N ASP A 325 -1.17 -26.56 7.80
CA ASP A 325 -0.68 -26.56 6.42
C ASP A 325 -0.71 -25.15 5.82
N GLN A 326 -1.75 -24.37 6.16
CA GLN A 326 -1.86 -22.98 5.73
C GLN A 326 -0.74 -22.11 6.30
N VAL A 327 -0.43 -22.26 7.59
CA VAL A 327 0.70 -21.55 8.22
C VAL A 327 2.01 -21.95 7.55
N GLU A 328 2.24 -23.24 7.31
CA GLU A 328 3.43 -23.72 6.61
C GLU A 328 3.55 -23.14 5.21
N LEU A 329 2.46 -23.11 4.44
CA LEU A 329 2.42 -22.51 3.10
C LEU A 329 2.78 -21.03 3.14
N ILE A 330 2.14 -20.26 4.02
CA ILE A 330 2.41 -18.81 4.19
C ILE A 330 3.88 -18.59 4.54
N MET A 331 4.42 -19.38 5.47
CA MET A 331 5.83 -19.28 5.87
C MET A 331 6.78 -19.69 4.75
N ALA A 332 6.45 -20.71 3.96
CA ALA A 332 7.24 -21.12 2.81
C ALA A 332 7.31 -20.00 1.76
N ILE A 333 6.17 -19.38 1.44
CA ILE A 333 6.10 -18.23 0.52
C ILE A 333 6.93 -17.05 1.08
N ALA A 334 6.79 -16.73 2.38
CA ALA A 334 7.52 -15.64 3.01
C ALA A 334 9.04 -15.85 2.96
N LYS A 335 9.51 -17.05 3.31
CA LYS A 335 10.93 -17.43 3.22
C LYS A 335 11.43 -17.36 1.79
N ARG A 336 10.60 -17.68 0.81
CA ARG A 336 10.96 -17.60 -0.61
C ARG A 336 11.14 -16.17 -1.09
N ILE A 337 10.24 -15.27 -0.71
CA ILE A 337 10.39 -13.83 -0.95
C ILE A 337 11.71 -13.32 -0.36
N ASP A 338 11.97 -13.72 0.88
CA ASP A 338 13.13 -13.26 1.65
C ASP A 338 14.46 -13.69 1.01
N ARG A 339 14.55 -14.92 0.50
CA ARG A 339 15.73 -15.42 -0.24
C ARG A 339 16.02 -14.64 -1.53
N GLY A 340 14.97 -14.14 -2.20
CA GLY A 340 15.08 -13.48 -3.50
C GLY A 340 15.60 -12.04 -3.41
N HIS A 341 14.86 -11.14 -2.75
CA HIS A 341 15.20 -9.71 -2.67
C HIS A 341 15.01 -9.12 -1.28
N GLY A 342 14.71 -9.96 -0.28
CA GLY A 342 14.23 -9.54 1.03
C GLY A 342 12.73 -9.19 1.01
N LEU A 343 12.09 -9.32 2.16
CA LEU A 343 10.71 -8.85 2.34
C LEU A 343 10.63 -7.32 2.22
N THR A 344 9.59 -6.84 1.52
CA THR A 344 9.20 -5.42 1.50
C THR A 344 8.22 -5.13 2.63
N LEU A 345 8.00 -3.86 2.96
CA LEU A 345 6.99 -3.49 3.97
C LEU A 345 5.57 -3.91 3.56
N ALA A 346 5.25 -3.89 2.27
CA ALA A 346 3.97 -4.40 1.77
C ALA A 346 3.81 -5.90 2.11
N ASN A 347 4.85 -6.70 1.88
CA ASN A 347 4.83 -8.12 2.22
C ASN A 347 4.76 -8.35 3.73
N PHE A 348 5.48 -7.54 4.52
CA PHE A 348 5.39 -7.58 5.97
C PHE A 348 3.98 -7.25 6.48
N ALA A 349 3.34 -6.21 5.93
CA ALA A 349 1.96 -5.88 6.26
C ALA A 349 0.99 -7.02 5.89
N GLU A 350 1.19 -7.69 4.74
CA GLU A 350 0.40 -8.88 4.38
C GLU A 350 0.66 -10.08 5.30
N LEU A 351 1.89 -10.31 5.78
CA LEU A 351 2.16 -11.35 6.79
C LEU A 351 1.42 -11.07 8.10
N ASN A 352 1.52 -9.84 8.60
CA ASN A 352 0.80 -9.37 9.77
C ASN A 352 -0.72 -9.58 9.62
N ARG A 353 -1.28 -9.16 8.48
CA ARG A 353 -2.70 -9.33 8.17
C ARG A 353 -3.11 -10.81 8.05
N SER A 354 -2.23 -11.66 7.52
CA SER A 354 -2.46 -13.10 7.40
C SER A 354 -2.55 -13.76 8.77
N LEU A 355 -1.60 -13.48 9.66
CA LEU A 355 -1.62 -13.96 11.03
C LEU A 355 -2.90 -13.52 11.77
N ARG A 356 -3.26 -12.23 11.68
CA ARG A 356 -4.48 -11.70 12.33
C ARG A 356 -5.74 -12.37 11.81
N LYS A 357 -5.82 -12.68 10.52
CA LYS A 357 -6.98 -13.40 9.94
C LYS A 357 -7.07 -14.81 10.52
N LEU A 358 -5.97 -15.56 10.51
CA LEU A 358 -5.91 -16.91 11.06
C LEU A 358 -6.37 -16.95 12.53
N ILE A 359 -5.82 -16.06 13.36
CA ILE A 359 -6.22 -15.95 14.78
C ILE A 359 -7.70 -15.56 14.92
N ARG A 360 -8.19 -14.62 14.09
CA ARG A 360 -9.58 -14.15 14.16
C ARG A 360 -10.59 -15.27 13.88
N TYR A 361 -10.30 -16.16 12.94
CA TYR A 361 -11.20 -17.27 12.62
C TYR A 361 -11.35 -18.22 13.82
N ASP A 362 -10.24 -18.53 14.49
CA ASP A 362 -10.26 -19.36 15.70
C ASP A 362 -10.94 -18.65 16.88
N LEU A 363 -10.70 -17.34 17.05
CA LEU A 363 -11.33 -16.57 18.12
C LEU A 363 -12.86 -16.53 17.96
N ARG A 364 -13.38 -16.47 16.73
CA ARG A 364 -14.83 -16.54 16.48
C ARG A 364 -15.40 -17.90 16.84
N ALA A 365 -14.77 -18.98 16.37
CA ALA A 365 -15.17 -20.34 16.73
C ALA A 365 -15.18 -20.53 18.26
N LEU A 366 -14.13 -20.05 18.94
CA LEU A 366 -14.04 -20.09 20.40
C LEU A 366 -15.13 -19.26 21.08
N MET A 367 -15.45 -18.06 20.58
CA MET A 367 -16.52 -17.25 21.14
C MET A 367 -17.90 -17.90 20.98
N ASP A 368 -18.18 -18.50 19.82
CA ASP A 368 -19.43 -19.21 19.55
C ASP A 368 -19.58 -20.43 20.47
N ASP A 369 -18.51 -21.20 20.68
CA ASP A 369 -18.50 -22.34 21.59
C ASP A 369 -18.73 -21.92 23.04
N VAL A 370 -18.09 -20.84 23.48
CA VAL A 370 -18.25 -20.29 24.85
C VAL A 370 -19.65 -19.70 25.06
N GLN A 371 -20.29 -19.15 24.05
CA GLN A 371 -21.67 -18.65 24.15
C GLN A 371 -22.71 -19.79 24.20
N ARG A 372 -22.40 -20.97 23.64
CA ARG A 372 -23.30 -22.13 23.61
C ARG A 372 -23.23 -23.02 24.85
N ASN A 373 -22.13 -23.00 25.60
CA ASN A 373 -21.92 -23.86 26.78
C ASN A 373 -21.85 -23.04 28.08
N GLU A 374 -22.88 -23.09 28.92
CA GLU A 374 -22.90 -22.46 30.25
C GLU A 374 -22.03 -23.20 31.30
N GLY A 375 -21.48 -24.38 30.99
CA GLY A 375 -20.72 -25.22 31.92
C GLY A 375 -19.23 -25.36 31.54
N TRP A 376 -18.35 -24.65 32.24
CA TRP A 376 -16.90 -24.57 31.98
C TRP A 376 -16.06 -25.83 32.34
N ALA A 377 -16.69 -26.93 32.77
CA ALA A 377 -15.96 -28.02 33.41
C ALA A 377 -15.64 -29.23 32.51
N SER A 378 -16.21 -29.35 31.30
CA SER A 378 -16.09 -30.60 30.50
C SER A 378 -15.66 -30.43 29.05
N MET A 379 -15.25 -29.24 28.60
CA MET A 379 -14.70 -29.09 27.24
C MET A 379 -13.18 -29.23 27.24
N SER A 380 -12.65 -29.95 26.24
CA SER A 380 -11.23 -30.20 26.02
C SER A 380 -10.50 -28.90 25.61
N TRP A 381 -10.31 -28.02 26.59
CA TRP A 381 -9.62 -26.74 26.54
C TRP A 381 -8.12 -26.82 26.20
N SER A 382 -7.60 -28.02 25.95
CA SER A 382 -6.20 -28.31 25.62
C SER A 382 -5.92 -28.40 24.11
N LYS A 383 -6.96 -28.35 23.26
CA LYS A 383 -6.83 -28.59 21.80
C LYS A 383 -6.70 -27.34 20.92
N LEU A 384 -6.76 -26.13 21.49
CA LEU A 384 -6.76 -24.87 20.72
C LEU A 384 -5.39 -24.17 20.77
N PRO A 385 -4.67 -24.05 19.64
CA PRO A 385 -3.34 -23.43 19.57
C PRO A 385 -3.29 -21.99 20.08
N VAL A 386 -4.38 -21.24 19.90
CA VAL A 386 -4.49 -19.83 20.31
C VAL A 386 -4.46 -19.69 21.84
N ARG A 387 -4.91 -20.69 22.61
CA ARG A 387 -4.82 -20.67 24.08
C ARG A 387 -3.38 -20.63 24.57
N ALA A 388 -2.45 -21.35 23.93
CA ALA A 388 -1.04 -21.34 24.32
C ALA A 388 -0.39 -19.96 24.18
N LEU A 389 -0.89 -19.12 23.26
CA LEU A 389 -0.41 -17.75 23.07
C LEU A 389 -0.83 -16.83 24.23
N TYR A 390 -2.05 -16.99 24.74
CA TYR A 390 -2.59 -16.14 25.81
C TYR A 390 -2.33 -16.70 27.22
N ASP A 391 -2.24 -18.02 27.41
CA ASP A 391 -1.97 -18.61 28.72
C ASP A 391 -0.48 -18.45 29.12
N ALA A 392 0.46 -18.56 28.17
CA ALA A 392 1.89 -18.46 28.45
C ALA A 392 2.32 -17.07 28.98
N THR A 393 1.60 -16.02 28.59
CA THR A 393 1.86 -14.63 29.00
C THR A 393 1.23 -14.26 30.33
N VAL A 394 0.31 -15.10 30.83
CA VAL A 394 -0.38 -14.89 32.11
C VAL A 394 0.41 -15.44 33.31
N TYR A 395 1.32 -16.40 33.09
CA TYR A 395 2.15 -17.02 34.13
C TYR A 395 3.51 -16.34 34.36
N THR A 396 3.97 -15.46 33.46
CA THR A 396 5.26 -14.76 33.59
C THR A 396 5.24 -13.54 34.52
N GLY A 397 4.17 -13.38 35.31
CA GLY A 397 3.95 -12.19 36.13
C GLY A 397 4.52 -12.19 37.55
N ASP A 398 5.06 -13.31 38.09
CA ASP A 398 5.38 -13.32 39.53
C ASP A 398 6.48 -14.29 40.02
N SER A 399 7.52 -14.58 39.23
CA SER A 399 8.64 -15.40 39.73
C SER A 399 10.00 -14.91 39.30
N THR A 400 10.38 -13.74 39.79
CA THR A 400 11.79 -13.46 40.11
C THR A 400 12.12 -14.06 41.47
N ARG A 401 12.35 -15.39 41.53
CA ARG A 401 13.30 -16.07 42.44
C ARG A 401 13.22 -17.58 42.27
N SER A 402 14.34 -18.16 41.86
CA SER A 402 14.72 -19.57 41.99
C SER A 402 13.96 -20.61 41.15
N ALA A 403 14.58 -21.03 40.03
CA ALA A 403 14.90 -22.45 39.82
C ALA A 403 15.86 -22.61 38.64
N LYS A 404 17.11 -22.96 38.93
CA LYS A 404 17.93 -23.74 38.01
C LYS A 404 17.33 -25.15 37.99
N SER A 405 16.60 -25.51 36.94
CA SER A 405 16.44 -26.89 36.53
C SER A 405 16.12 -26.92 35.05
N HIS A 406 16.98 -27.61 34.30
CA HIS A 406 16.76 -28.00 32.92
C HIS A 406 15.35 -28.55 32.73
N ASP A 407 14.56 -27.91 31.88
CA ASP A 407 13.85 -28.66 30.87
C ASP A 407 13.69 -27.85 29.58
N GLN A 408 13.95 -28.55 28.49
CA GLN A 408 14.27 -28.04 27.17
C GLN A 408 13.08 -27.26 26.62
N GLN A 409 13.28 -25.96 26.34
CA GLN A 409 12.35 -25.15 25.59
C GLN A 409 12.33 -25.71 24.16
N ALA A 410 11.43 -26.67 23.91
CA ALA A 410 11.27 -27.28 22.61
C ALA A 410 11.09 -26.17 21.58
N SER A 411 12.02 -26.11 20.60
CA SER A 411 11.89 -25.21 19.46
C SER A 411 10.47 -25.34 18.92
N PRO A 412 9.73 -24.23 18.73
CA PRO A 412 8.34 -24.31 18.30
C PRO A 412 8.29 -25.11 17.00
N MET A 413 7.41 -26.13 16.97
CA MET A 413 7.27 -26.99 15.81
C MET A 413 6.92 -26.13 14.57
N PRO A 414 7.50 -26.43 13.39
CA PRO A 414 7.08 -25.82 12.13
C PRO A 414 5.54 -25.91 11.97
N GLY A 415 4.93 -24.89 11.39
CA GLY A 415 3.47 -24.83 11.18
C GLY A 415 2.64 -24.29 12.35
N THR A 416 3.24 -24.02 13.51
CA THR A 416 2.53 -23.42 14.66
C THR A 416 2.44 -21.89 14.59
N PHE A 417 1.38 -21.33 15.19
CA PHE A 417 1.24 -19.88 15.33
C PHE A 417 2.42 -19.22 16.04
N LYS A 418 2.94 -19.85 17.10
CA LYS A 418 4.10 -19.34 17.84
C LYS A 418 5.32 -19.20 16.93
N PHE A 419 5.59 -20.20 16.08
CA PHE A 419 6.67 -20.12 15.10
C PHE A 419 6.44 -18.99 14.09
N PHE A 420 5.19 -18.77 13.66
CA PHE A 420 4.86 -17.66 12.76
C PHE A 420 5.04 -16.29 13.43
N VAL A 421 4.64 -16.13 14.70
CA VAL A 421 4.85 -14.90 15.49
C VAL A 421 6.34 -14.58 15.63
N GLU A 422 7.16 -15.57 15.99
CA GLU A 422 8.62 -15.41 16.11
C GLU A 422 9.25 -15.03 14.76
N TYR A 423 8.78 -15.62 13.66
CA TYR A 423 9.23 -15.22 12.33
C TYR A 423 8.91 -13.76 12.01
N ILE A 424 7.70 -13.26 12.34
CA ILE A 424 7.33 -11.85 12.13
C ILE A 424 8.23 -10.93 12.98
N LYS A 425 8.53 -11.28 14.23
CA LYS A 425 9.45 -10.54 15.11
C LYS A 425 10.87 -10.47 14.53
N ASP A 426 11.38 -11.58 14.02
CA ASP A 426 12.69 -11.63 13.35
C ASP A 426 12.72 -10.77 12.08
N VAL A 427 11.63 -10.76 11.28
CA VAL A 427 11.49 -9.86 10.13
C VAL A 427 11.52 -8.38 10.54
N PHE A 428 10.81 -8.00 11.62
CA PHE A 428 10.87 -6.65 12.17
C PHE A 428 12.31 -6.25 12.53
N GLY A 429 13.02 -7.10 13.28
CA GLY A 429 14.42 -6.84 13.65
C GLY A 429 15.35 -6.73 12.44
N ARG A 430 15.08 -7.42 11.33
CA ARG A 430 15.82 -7.24 10.07
C ARG A 430 15.57 -5.87 9.44
N PHE A 431 14.34 -5.36 9.44
CA PHE A 431 14.07 -4.01 8.95
C PHE A 431 14.81 -2.96 9.75
N GLU A 432 14.79 -3.06 11.08
CA GLU A 432 15.52 -2.14 11.95
C GLU A 432 17.03 -2.14 11.66
N ARG A 433 17.64 -3.33 11.56
CA ARG A 433 19.08 -3.45 11.23
C ARG A 433 19.40 -2.86 9.86
N ARG A 434 18.55 -3.13 8.85
CA ARG A 434 18.73 -2.62 7.50
C ARG A 434 18.64 -1.09 7.46
N GLU A 435 17.66 -0.53 8.14
CA GLU A 435 17.47 0.93 8.22
C GLU A 435 18.66 1.58 8.93
N ARG A 436 19.14 1.01 10.04
CA ARG A 436 20.32 1.52 10.74
C ARG A 436 21.55 1.60 9.82
N CYS A 437 21.77 0.60 8.97
CA CYS A 437 22.83 0.63 7.97
C CYS A 437 22.64 1.75 6.93
N TYR A 438 21.41 1.94 6.42
CA TYR A 438 21.11 3.04 5.49
C TYR A 438 21.34 4.41 6.14
N GLN A 439 20.89 4.59 7.37
CA GLN A 439 21.07 5.82 8.13
C GLN A 439 22.55 6.11 8.39
N MET A 440 23.39 5.10 8.65
CA MET A 440 24.83 5.29 8.77
C MET A 440 25.48 5.74 7.46
N ALA A 441 25.06 5.18 6.32
CA ALA A 441 25.57 5.54 5.01
C ALA A 441 25.13 6.95 4.56
N ALA A 442 23.93 7.38 4.95
CA ALA A 442 23.36 8.68 4.58
C ALA A 442 23.95 9.88 5.36
N ARG A 443 24.82 9.65 6.36
CA ARG A 443 25.38 10.71 7.23
C ARG A 443 26.16 11.81 6.50
N GLY A 444 26.66 11.53 5.29
CA GLY A 444 27.45 12.50 4.51
C GLY A 444 26.62 13.52 3.73
N ASN A 445 25.30 13.33 3.62
CA ASN A 445 24.40 14.21 2.87
C ASN A 445 23.59 15.07 3.84
N TYR A 446 23.51 16.37 3.60
CA TYR A 446 22.60 17.24 4.34
C TYR A 446 21.16 16.96 3.91
N ILE A 447 20.38 16.35 4.81
CA ILE A 447 18.95 16.11 4.70
C ILE A 447 18.36 16.57 6.02
N SER A 448 17.25 17.34 5.98
CA SER A 448 16.60 17.79 7.22
C SER A 448 16.23 16.59 8.10
N PRO A 449 16.25 16.72 9.45
CA PRO A 449 15.89 15.62 10.35
C PRO A 449 14.51 15.03 10.04
N LEU A 450 13.52 15.89 9.74
CA LEU A 450 12.19 15.48 9.34
C LEU A 450 12.17 14.73 8.01
N ASP A 451 12.75 15.26 6.94
CA ASP A 451 12.77 14.58 5.62
C ASP A 451 13.49 13.24 5.71
N ARG A 452 14.56 13.19 6.50
CA ARG A 452 15.30 11.97 6.79
C ARG A 452 14.43 10.94 7.48
N MET A 453 13.64 11.33 8.49
CA MET A 453 12.68 10.45 9.17
C MET A 453 11.57 9.98 8.21
N LEU A 454 11.00 10.89 7.42
CA LEU A 454 9.94 10.59 6.46
C LEU A 454 10.42 9.72 5.28
N SER A 455 11.71 9.73 4.96
CA SER A 455 12.30 8.89 3.92
C SER A 455 12.50 7.43 4.35
N ARG A 456 12.40 7.11 5.64
CA ARG A 456 12.61 5.76 6.17
C ARG A 456 11.57 4.80 5.62
N ASN A 457 12.02 3.59 5.32
CA ASN A 457 11.18 2.51 4.79
C ASN A 457 11.19 1.30 5.76
N ASP A 458 10.83 1.59 7.02
CA ASP A 458 10.67 0.64 8.11
C ASP A 458 9.38 0.89 8.92
N VAL A 459 9.23 0.22 10.06
CA VAL A 459 8.01 0.23 10.90
C VAL A 459 7.92 1.51 11.75
N VAL A 460 8.87 2.45 11.63
CA VAL A 460 8.85 3.71 12.40
C VAL A 460 7.70 4.62 11.98
N ARG A 461 7.14 4.47 10.78
CA ARG A 461 5.98 5.24 10.32
C ARG A 461 4.69 4.72 10.96
N SER A 462 3.78 5.62 11.33
CA SER A 462 2.55 5.29 12.06
C SER A 462 1.69 4.21 11.36
N GLU A 463 1.57 4.26 10.02
CA GLU A 463 0.77 3.30 9.26
C GLU A 463 1.29 1.85 9.38
N HIS A 464 2.61 1.68 9.50
CA HIS A 464 3.26 0.38 9.63
C HIS A 464 3.33 -0.08 11.08
N ALA A 465 3.59 0.87 11.99
CA ALA A 465 3.54 0.65 13.43
C ALA A 465 2.16 0.14 13.87
N LEU A 466 1.08 0.74 13.39
CA LEU A 466 -0.29 0.32 13.70
C LEU A 466 -0.56 -1.13 13.29
N GLU A 467 -0.15 -1.48 12.06
CA GLU A 467 -0.31 -2.82 11.52
C GLU A 467 0.45 -3.87 12.36
N TYR A 468 1.66 -3.55 12.82
CA TYR A 468 2.45 -4.45 13.66
C TYR A 468 1.93 -4.51 15.11
N MET A 469 1.65 -3.35 15.73
CA MET A 469 1.07 -3.22 17.08
C MET A 469 -0.21 -4.03 17.23
N THR A 470 -1.10 -3.94 16.23
CA THR A 470 -2.35 -4.70 16.22
C THR A 470 -2.07 -6.20 16.13
N THR A 471 -1.10 -6.64 15.33
CA THR A 471 -0.75 -8.07 15.22
C THR A 471 -0.17 -8.62 16.52
N LEU A 472 0.70 -7.86 17.19
CA LEU A 472 1.25 -8.25 18.49
C LEU A 472 0.13 -8.43 19.52
N GLY A 473 -0.84 -7.51 19.55
CA GLY A 473 -2.02 -7.64 20.42
C GLY A 473 -2.87 -8.88 20.11
N TYR A 474 -3.01 -9.26 18.84
CA TYR A 474 -3.70 -10.51 18.45
C TYR A 474 -2.90 -11.76 18.81
N ALA A 475 -1.59 -11.69 18.76
CA ALA A 475 -0.69 -12.78 19.13
C ALA A 475 -0.50 -12.90 20.64
N GLY A 476 -1.00 -11.94 21.44
CA GLY A 476 -0.80 -11.89 22.89
C GLY A 476 0.60 -11.42 23.32
N GLU A 477 1.41 -10.86 22.41
CA GLU A 477 2.80 -10.43 22.65
C GLU A 477 2.84 -9.02 23.27
N TYR A 478 2.27 -8.85 24.47
CA TYR A 478 2.10 -7.52 25.08
C TYR A 478 3.41 -6.83 25.46
N GLU A 479 4.40 -7.58 25.94
CA GLU A 479 5.72 -6.99 26.24
C GLU A 479 6.40 -6.47 24.97
N GLU A 480 6.20 -7.13 23.83
CA GLU A 480 6.68 -6.63 22.53
C GLU A 480 5.90 -5.38 22.09
N MET A 481 4.61 -5.27 22.42
CA MET A 481 3.85 -4.02 22.19
C MET A 481 4.46 -2.85 22.96
N ARG A 482 4.84 -3.07 24.23
CA ARG A 482 5.51 -2.04 25.05
C ARG A 482 6.87 -1.68 24.47
N LYS A 483 7.68 -2.67 24.09
CA LYS A 483 8.99 -2.43 23.43
C LYS A 483 8.85 -1.65 22.14
N LEU A 484 7.84 -1.96 21.32
CA LEU A 484 7.55 -1.24 20.08
C LEU A 484 7.21 0.22 20.37
N LEU A 485 6.35 0.48 21.36
CA LEU A 485 5.98 1.86 21.72
C LEU A 485 7.18 2.67 22.21
N LEU A 486 8.00 2.10 23.11
CA LEU A 486 9.23 2.73 23.57
C LEU A 486 10.24 2.97 22.45
N PHE A 487 10.35 2.04 21.50
CA PHE A 487 11.16 2.20 20.30
C PHE A 487 10.67 3.39 19.45
N LEU A 488 9.36 3.51 19.22
CA LEU A 488 8.79 4.63 18.47
C LEU A 488 9.03 5.98 19.17
N ILE A 489 8.80 6.04 20.49
CA ILE A 489 9.07 7.23 21.30
C ILE A 489 10.54 7.65 21.16
N ARG A 490 11.47 6.69 21.20
CA ARG A 490 12.91 6.96 21.05
C ARG A 490 13.27 7.46 19.64
N GLU A 491 12.72 6.85 18.60
CA GLU A 491 13.07 7.21 17.22
C GLU A 491 12.52 8.59 16.85
N TRP A 492 11.27 8.90 17.25
CA TRP A 492 10.63 10.19 16.97
C TRP A 492 11.02 11.29 17.96
N GLY A 493 11.37 10.93 19.20
CA GLY A 493 11.75 11.84 20.28
C GLY A 493 13.16 12.43 20.18
N GLN A 494 13.75 12.43 18.98
CA GLN A 494 15.06 13.07 18.75
C GLN A 494 14.90 14.60 18.80
N PRO A 495 15.73 15.35 19.56
CA PRO A 495 15.50 16.77 19.82
C PRO A 495 15.31 17.63 18.55
N GLU A 496 16.14 17.41 17.54
CA GLU A 496 16.08 18.14 16.26
C GLU A 496 14.78 17.85 15.50
N LEU A 497 14.33 16.60 15.51
CA LEU A 497 13.08 16.19 14.86
C LEU A 497 11.85 16.71 15.61
N VAL A 498 11.89 16.71 16.93
CA VAL A 498 10.80 17.26 17.76
C VAL A 498 10.63 18.75 17.50
N GLN A 499 11.72 19.49 17.38
CA GLN A 499 11.68 20.90 17.02
C GLN A 499 11.01 21.13 15.66
N ASP A 500 11.38 20.35 14.65
CA ASP A 500 10.75 20.41 13.32
C ASP A 500 9.25 20.11 13.39
N LEU A 501 8.85 19.09 14.17
CA LEU A 501 7.44 18.68 14.30
C LEU A 501 6.58 19.71 15.03
N VAL A 502 7.09 20.33 16.09
CA VAL A 502 6.37 21.37 16.85
C VAL A 502 6.19 22.64 16.03
N ALA A 503 7.09 22.90 15.07
CA ALA A 503 6.99 24.05 14.17
C ALA A 503 5.91 23.87 13.07
N LEU A 504 5.36 22.67 12.89
CA LEU A 504 4.31 22.40 11.91
C LEU A 504 2.92 22.70 12.48
N ASP A 505 2.07 23.37 11.69
CA ASP A 505 0.66 23.57 12.05
C ASP A 505 -0.14 22.26 12.09
N GLU A 506 0.21 21.31 11.22
CA GLU A 506 -0.37 19.96 11.18
C GLU A 506 0.73 18.89 11.10
N LEU A 507 0.58 17.81 11.88
CA LEU A 507 1.50 16.69 11.83
C LEU A 507 1.37 15.91 10.51
N PRO A 508 2.48 15.47 9.91
CA PRO A 508 2.44 14.55 8.78
C PRO A 508 1.70 13.26 9.16
N ALA A 509 0.92 12.68 8.24
CA ALA A 509 0.14 11.47 8.52
C ALA A 509 0.96 10.30 9.08
N SER A 510 2.22 10.15 8.63
CA SER A 510 3.14 9.12 9.12
C SER A 510 3.71 9.37 10.53
N ALA A 511 3.47 10.57 11.08
CA ALA A 511 3.86 11.00 12.42
C ALA A 511 2.67 11.07 13.40
N ASP A 512 1.43 10.83 12.92
CA ASP A 512 0.25 10.73 13.78
C ASP A 512 0.10 9.31 14.35
N PHE A 513 0.40 9.16 15.64
CA PHE A 513 0.35 7.87 16.37
C PHE A 513 -0.93 7.67 17.19
N SER A 514 -1.94 8.53 17.04
CA SER A 514 -3.18 8.45 17.83
C SER A 514 -3.84 7.07 17.81
N GLU A 515 -3.96 6.44 16.64
CA GLU A 515 -4.51 5.09 16.50
C GLU A 515 -3.62 4.01 17.15
N VAL A 516 -2.29 4.14 17.04
CA VAL A 516 -1.33 3.19 17.63
C VAL A 516 -1.45 3.20 19.15
N LEU A 517 -1.53 4.40 19.75
CA LEU A 517 -1.72 4.57 21.19
C LEU A 517 -3.06 3.99 21.63
N CYS A 518 -4.15 4.23 20.90
CA CYS A 518 -5.45 3.63 21.17
C CYS A 518 -5.41 2.08 21.18
N VAL A 519 -4.73 1.47 20.20
CA VAL A 519 -4.57 0.00 20.16
C VAL A 519 -3.77 -0.51 21.35
N PHE A 520 -2.69 0.18 21.74
CA PHE A 520 -1.91 -0.17 22.92
C PHE A 520 -2.75 -0.11 24.20
N ARG A 521 -3.52 0.96 24.40
CA ARG A 521 -4.44 1.10 25.53
C ARG A 521 -5.51 -0.01 25.58
N LEU A 522 -6.06 -0.38 24.43
CA LEU A 522 -7.11 -1.39 24.32
C LEU A 522 -6.63 -2.81 24.60
N LEU A 523 -5.45 -3.18 24.10
CA LEU A 523 -4.99 -4.57 24.11
C LEU A 523 -3.81 -4.80 25.08
N GLY A 524 -2.85 -3.88 25.13
CA GLY A 524 -1.60 -4.04 25.89
C GLY A 524 -1.64 -3.52 27.32
N GLU A 525 -2.12 -2.28 27.53
CA GLU A 525 -2.10 -1.59 28.84
C GLU A 525 -2.69 -2.46 29.95
N GLN A 526 -3.88 -3.00 29.72
CA GLN A 526 -4.59 -3.80 30.73
C GLN A 526 -3.92 -5.15 31.03
N MET A 527 -3.04 -5.63 30.15
CA MET A 527 -2.35 -6.91 30.31
C MET A 527 -0.97 -6.80 30.95
N LEU A 528 -0.37 -5.61 30.89
CA LEU A 528 0.97 -5.33 31.43
C LEU A 528 0.98 -4.71 32.83
N GLY A 529 -0.18 -4.37 33.39
CA GLY A 529 -0.28 -3.76 34.73
C GLY A 529 -1.19 -2.54 34.83
N GLY A 530 -1.93 -2.19 33.76
CA GLY A 530 -2.93 -1.13 33.77
C GLY A 530 -2.32 0.25 33.97
N ALA A 531 -2.78 0.96 34.99
CA ALA A 531 -2.47 2.37 35.24
C ALA A 531 -0.96 2.66 35.33
N ARG A 532 -0.19 1.79 36.01
CA ARG A 532 1.26 1.98 36.17
C ARG A 532 2.00 2.02 34.83
N ILE A 533 1.63 1.16 33.89
CA ILE A 533 2.25 1.13 32.57
C ILE A 533 1.78 2.32 31.73
N ALA A 534 0.52 2.74 31.89
CA ALA A 534 0.02 3.94 31.22
C ALA A 534 0.79 5.20 31.66
N GLU A 535 1.00 5.37 32.98
CA GLU A 535 1.80 6.46 33.54
C GLU A 535 3.24 6.42 33.01
N GLU A 536 3.90 5.26 33.02
CA GLU A 536 5.26 5.11 32.50
C GLU A 536 5.37 5.52 31.02
N MET A 537 4.42 5.08 30.18
CA MET A 537 4.44 5.42 28.75
C MET A 537 4.11 6.90 28.52
N GLN A 538 3.19 7.47 29.30
CA GLN A 538 2.83 8.88 29.23
C GLN A 538 4.03 9.77 29.64
N ASP A 539 4.74 9.39 30.70
CA ASP A 539 5.96 10.07 31.14
C ASP A 539 7.05 9.99 30.08
N ALA A 540 7.21 8.84 29.42
CA ALA A 540 8.18 8.68 28.34
C ALA A 540 7.87 9.60 27.14
N VAL A 541 6.60 9.73 26.74
CA VAL A 541 6.18 10.66 25.68
C VAL A 541 6.46 12.10 26.07
N ALA A 542 6.08 12.49 27.30
CA ALA A 542 6.28 13.84 27.80
C ALA A 542 7.77 14.21 27.91
N ALA A 543 8.61 13.28 28.40
CA ALA A 543 10.05 13.47 28.54
C ALA A 543 10.76 13.63 27.18
N SER A 544 10.22 13.05 26.11
CA SER A 544 10.73 13.22 24.75
C SER A 544 10.27 14.52 24.07
N GLY A 545 9.34 15.27 24.67
CA GLY A 545 8.80 16.51 24.08
C GLY A 545 7.93 16.28 22.84
N LEU A 546 7.49 15.05 22.59
CA LEU A 546 6.70 14.70 21.40
C LEU A 546 5.33 15.38 21.44
N PRO A 547 4.83 15.90 20.30
CA PRO A 547 3.48 16.48 20.21
C PRO A 547 2.39 15.38 20.17
N TRP A 548 2.60 14.25 20.84
CA TRP A 548 1.64 13.15 20.90
C TRP A 548 0.75 13.31 22.11
N THR A 549 -0.56 13.28 21.88
CA THR A 549 -1.53 13.32 22.98
C THR A 549 -1.85 11.90 23.42
N TRP A 550 -1.63 11.60 24.71
CA TRP A 550 -2.03 10.30 25.27
C TRP A 550 -3.57 10.17 25.21
N PRO A 551 -4.13 9.14 24.55
CA PRO A 551 -5.58 9.05 24.34
C PRO A 551 -6.31 8.92 25.67
N ASP A 552 -7.41 9.66 25.87
CA ASP A 552 -8.30 9.48 27.02
C ASP A 552 -9.34 8.37 26.76
N ALA A 553 -10.21 8.10 27.73
CA ALA A 553 -11.24 7.07 27.58
C ALA A 553 -12.21 7.37 26.43
N ARG A 554 -12.48 8.65 26.13
CA ARG A 554 -13.37 9.09 25.05
C ARG A 554 -12.74 8.84 23.69
N ALA A 555 -11.47 9.17 23.52
CA ALA A 555 -10.71 8.91 22.29
C ALA A 555 -10.65 7.41 21.98
N VAL A 556 -10.38 6.58 23.01
CA VAL A 556 -10.38 5.12 22.87
C VAL A 556 -11.77 4.58 22.47
N GLN A 557 -12.84 5.09 23.07
CA GLN A 557 -14.21 4.71 22.72
C GLN A 557 -14.58 5.18 21.30
N GLY A 558 -14.19 6.40 20.91
CA GLY A 558 -14.37 6.93 19.56
C GLY A 558 -13.69 6.05 18.51
N TYR A 559 -12.44 5.65 18.77
CA TYR A 559 -11.71 4.71 17.92
C TYR A 559 -12.47 3.37 17.77
N MET A 560 -13.04 2.83 18.86
CA MET A 560 -13.86 1.62 18.79
C MET A 560 -15.15 1.79 17.97
N GLN A 561 -15.74 2.97 17.91
CA GLN A 561 -17.01 3.25 17.23
C GLN A 561 -16.87 3.41 15.71
N MET A 562 -15.66 3.65 15.19
CA MET A 562 -15.39 3.87 13.76
C MET A 562 -15.67 2.65 12.83
N GLY A 563 -16.23 1.55 13.32
CA GLY A 563 -16.71 0.40 12.51
C GLY A 563 -15.63 -0.44 11.82
N ARG A 564 -14.38 0.03 11.76
CA ARG A 564 -13.23 -0.66 11.13
C ARG A 564 -12.61 -1.75 12.01
N HIS A 565 -13.09 -1.94 13.24
CA HIS A 565 -12.38 -2.67 14.31
C HIS A 565 -13.20 -3.74 15.05
N ASP A 566 -14.25 -4.32 14.43
CA ASP A 566 -15.07 -5.37 15.07
C ASP A 566 -14.25 -6.55 15.60
N SER A 567 -13.15 -6.86 14.93
CA SER A 567 -12.25 -7.92 15.35
C SER A 567 -11.41 -7.55 16.58
N ILE A 568 -11.09 -6.27 16.80
CA ILE A 568 -10.41 -5.81 18.03
C ILE A 568 -11.34 -6.01 19.24
N ARG A 569 -12.65 -5.76 19.06
CA ARG A 569 -13.66 -6.02 20.10
C ARG A 569 -13.74 -7.51 20.48
N GLN A 570 -13.59 -8.40 19.50
CA GLN A 570 -13.56 -9.86 19.73
C GLN A 570 -12.36 -10.23 20.62
N VAL A 571 -11.15 -9.75 20.28
CA VAL A 571 -9.96 -9.96 21.11
C VAL A 571 -10.16 -9.39 22.51
N GLN A 572 -10.61 -8.14 22.64
CA GLN A 572 -10.84 -7.49 23.93
C GLN A 572 -11.84 -8.28 24.82
N SER A 573 -12.91 -8.82 24.24
CA SER A 573 -13.89 -9.63 24.95
C SER A 573 -13.27 -10.91 25.51
N VAL A 574 -12.42 -11.56 24.72
CA VAL A 574 -11.66 -12.74 25.17
C VAL A 574 -10.70 -12.35 26.29
N LEU A 575 -9.96 -11.24 26.16
CA LEU A 575 -9.05 -10.75 27.22
C LEU A 575 -9.76 -10.38 28.51
N ALA A 576 -10.95 -9.77 28.44
CA ALA A 576 -11.77 -9.49 29.61
C ALA A 576 -12.17 -10.78 30.35
N ARG A 577 -12.52 -11.84 29.61
CA ARG A 577 -12.89 -13.15 30.18
C ARG A 577 -11.69 -13.90 30.75
N VAL A 578 -10.54 -13.89 30.07
CA VAL A 578 -9.28 -14.47 30.59
C VAL A 578 -8.90 -13.83 31.93
N ARG A 579 -9.07 -12.52 32.07
CA ARG A 579 -8.83 -11.81 33.33
C ARG A 579 -9.83 -12.16 34.44
N ALA A 580 -11.12 -12.29 34.11
CA ALA A 580 -12.14 -12.69 35.07
C ALA A 580 -11.84 -14.09 35.65
N SER A 581 -11.37 -15.01 34.81
CA SER A 581 -10.88 -16.34 35.23
C SER A 581 -9.74 -16.25 36.25
N LYS A 582 -8.75 -15.38 35.99
CA LYS A 582 -7.59 -15.17 36.87
C LYS A 582 -8.00 -14.69 38.26
N ARG A 583 -8.94 -13.73 38.34
CA ARG A 583 -9.46 -13.24 39.63
C ARG A 583 -10.18 -14.35 40.41
N GLY A 584 -10.99 -15.17 39.73
CA GLY A 584 -11.68 -16.31 40.35
C GLY A 584 -10.76 -17.42 40.86
N SER A 585 -9.62 -17.68 40.19
CA SER A 585 -8.63 -18.67 40.65
C SER A 585 -7.74 -18.15 41.79
N GLN A 586 -7.45 -16.85 41.84
CA GLN A 586 -6.75 -16.22 42.97
C GLN A 586 -7.62 -16.18 44.24
N ASP A 587 -8.93 -15.95 44.10
CA ASP A 587 -9.86 -16.04 45.25
C ASP A 587 -10.02 -17.48 45.76
N LYS A 588 -10.02 -18.50 44.88
CA LYS A 588 -10.07 -19.91 45.31
C LYS A 588 -8.80 -20.40 46.02
N THR A 589 -7.64 -19.83 45.71
CA THR A 589 -6.38 -20.17 46.39
C THR A 589 -6.23 -19.47 47.74
N MET A 590 -6.83 -18.29 47.93
CA MET A 590 -6.89 -17.61 49.22
C MET A 590 -7.84 -18.28 50.23
N PHE A 591 -8.90 -18.95 49.76
CA PHE A 591 -9.88 -19.64 50.63
C PHE A 591 -9.65 -21.15 50.77
N GLY A 592 -8.58 -21.70 50.17
CA GLY A 592 -8.30 -23.14 50.14
C GLY A 592 -7.31 -23.67 51.17
N ASP A 593 -6.63 -22.81 51.93
CA ASP A 593 -5.60 -23.20 52.92
C ASP A 593 -6.13 -23.29 54.36
N GLY A 594 -7.43 -23.56 54.50
CA GLY A 594 -8.10 -23.81 55.77
C GLY A 594 -9.00 -25.04 55.68
N GLY A 595 -8.38 -26.23 55.64
CA GLY A 595 -9.07 -27.53 55.66
C GLY A 595 -8.19 -28.59 56.27
#